data_AF-A0A4Q3UGE7-F1
#
_entry.id   AF-A0A4Q3UGE7-F1
#
_cell.length_a   1.000
_cell.length_b   1.000
_cell.length_c   1.000
_cell.angle_alpha   90.00
_cell.angle_beta   90.00
_cell.angle_gamma   90.00
#
_symmetry.space_group_name_H-M   'P 1'
#
loop_
_entity.id
_entity.type
_entity.pdbx_description
1 polymer ?
#
loop_
_entity_poly.entity_id
_entity_poly.type
_entity_poly.pdbx_seq_one_letter_code
_entity_poly.pdbx_strand_id
1 'polypeptide(L)'
;SGLADLELYEDLIKKYPDTIVSNSNIIPELKKRKPGLYFTPGEKFLYCNNEYSLLAMIVEKISGMSFGDYLQKNIFQPAGMRDTFLETSFNKKIQPDPPAVKMHIKKHPFYDSLYTTVDSIHQYKYTHINCSGLTGQGNVISTVTDLQLFDKAWFAGKLLSQVSMQEALSPMKLNNGEVFISKHMDTIEGEGTMSYGLGWEIFDQPTHGRSVGHGGFKFGLATFYIHHLAKRQTLIAFDNAPNSEFGRILTSAQSLLSGEQPLPLRNKHSVVSLYGSTLVKSGIDEAIVLLNTHKDDTAGHYLSEWEMNNLGYDLFYNSSFTGHKILALEVFKVATLLFPDSFNAYDSY
;
A
#
# COMPACT_ATOMS: atom_id res chain seq x y z
N SER A 1 -0.19 18.35 5.90
CA SER A 1 0.54 19.64 5.86
C SER A 1 0.64 20.29 4.48
N GLY A 2 0.34 19.58 3.38
CA GLY A 2 0.59 20.05 2.02
C GLY A 2 2.02 19.80 1.52
N LEU A 3 2.87 19.12 2.31
CA LEU A 3 4.22 18.73 1.91
C LEU A 3 4.23 17.65 0.83
N ALA A 4 5.33 17.63 0.06
CA ALA A 4 5.67 16.57 -0.87
C ALA A 4 5.96 15.24 -0.13
N ASP A 5 5.53 14.13 -0.71
CA ASP A 5 5.76 12.78 -0.21
C ASP A 5 7.05 12.18 -0.78
N LEU A 6 7.06 10.91 -1.16
CA LEU A 6 8.29 10.21 -1.53
C LEU A 6 8.97 10.79 -2.77
N GLU A 7 8.21 11.39 -3.69
CA GLU A 7 8.72 12.09 -4.87
C GLU A 7 9.74 13.19 -4.54
N LEU A 8 9.84 13.60 -3.26
CA LEU A 8 10.87 14.47 -2.73
C LEU A 8 12.29 14.04 -3.14
N TYR A 9 12.57 12.74 -3.25
CA TYR A 9 13.91 12.18 -3.43
C TYR A 9 14.24 11.74 -4.87
N GLU A 10 13.32 11.85 -5.81
CA GLU A 10 13.52 11.38 -7.20
C GLU A 10 14.76 11.97 -7.86
N ASP A 11 14.94 13.29 -7.76
CA ASP A 11 16.10 13.98 -8.36
C ASP A 11 17.43 13.51 -7.74
N LEU A 12 17.43 13.26 -6.43
CA LEU A 12 18.60 12.77 -5.70
C LEU A 12 18.97 11.36 -6.18
N ILE A 13 18.00 10.46 -6.24
CA ILE A 13 18.21 9.06 -6.62
C ILE A 13 18.50 8.93 -8.12
N LYS A 14 17.88 9.75 -8.98
CA LYS A 14 18.21 9.80 -10.40
C LYS A 14 19.67 10.20 -10.63
N LYS A 15 20.20 11.13 -9.83
CA LYS A 15 21.60 11.53 -9.89
C LYS A 15 22.55 10.52 -9.25
N TYR A 16 22.10 9.85 -8.18
CA TYR A 16 22.88 8.88 -7.41
C TYR A 16 22.04 7.61 -7.16
N PRO A 17 21.98 6.67 -8.13
CA PRO A 17 21.04 5.54 -8.11
C PRO A 17 21.18 4.57 -6.94
N ASP A 18 22.30 4.60 -6.23
CA ASP A 18 22.60 3.74 -5.08
C ASP A 18 22.40 4.43 -3.72
N THR A 19 21.91 5.68 -3.72
CA THR A 19 21.61 6.41 -2.49
C THR A 19 20.49 5.73 -1.71
N ILE A 20 20.75 5.44 -0.43
CA ILE A 20 19.71 5.09 0.53
C ILE A 20 19.36 6.33 1.33
N VAL A 21 18.10 6.74 1.23
CA VAL A 21 17.53 7.90 1.90
C VAL A 21 17.22 7.55 3.35
N SER A 22 17.53 8.49 4.23
CA SER A 22 17.21 8.45 5.66
C SER A 22 16.47 9.73 6.06
N ASN A 23 15.94 9.77 7.29
CA ASN A 23 15.23 10.97 7.78
C ASN A 23 16.10 12.24 7.73
N SER A 24 17.43 12.10 7.84
CA SER A 24 18.38 13.22 7.72
C SER A 24 18.35 13.92 6.36
N ASN A 25 17.85 13.26 5.32
CA ASN A 25 17.73 13.82 3.97
C ASN A 25 16.49 14.70 3.79
N ILE A 26 15.46 14.58 4.63
CA ILE A 26 14.17 15.28 4.45
C ILE A 26 14.35 16.80 4.40
N ILE A 27 14.90 17.39 5.47
CA ILE A 27 15.05 18.84 5.58
C ILE A 27 15.99 19.40 4.50
N PRO A 28 17.16 18.81 4.22
CA PRO A 28 18.01 19.22 3.11
C PRO A 28 17.30 19.22 1.75
N GLU A 29 16.58 18.15 1.41
CA GLU A 29 15.90 18.07 0.11
C GLU A 29 14.70 19.04 0.03
N LEU A 30 13.95 19.24 1.12
CA LEU A 30 12.92 20.30 1.18
C LEU A 30 13.51 21.69 0.95
N LYS A 31 14.65 22.02 1.59
CA LYS A 31 15.32 23.32 1.43
C LYS A 31 15.91 23.51 0.03
N LYS A 32 16.43 22.45 -0.56
CA LYS A 32 17.08 22.45 -1.87
C LYS A 32 16.07 22.56 -3.00
N ARG A 33 15.02 21.73 -2.98
CA ARG A 33 14.00 21.71 -4.03
C ARG A 33 12.97 22.83 -3.88
N LYS A 34 12.72 23.27 -2.64
CA LYS A 34 11.66 24.23 -2.31
C LYS A 34 10.35 23.91 -3.03
N PRO A 35 9.85 22.66 -2.94
CA PRO A 35 8.60 22.31 -3.58
C PRO A 35 7.52 23.23 -3.03
N GLY A 36 6.65 23.74 -3.91
CA GLY A 36 5.43 24.39 -3.45
C GLY A 36 4.63 23.41 -2.60
N LEU A 37 3.88 23.92 -1.63
CA LEU A 37 2.91 23.09 -0.94
C LEU A 37 1.79 22.73 -1.92
N TYR A 38 1.30 21.49 -1.86
CA TYR A 38 0.12 21.07 -2.63
C TYR A 38 -1.14 21.85 -2.24
N PHE A 39 -1.21 22.32 -0.99
CA PHE A 39 -2.27 23.15 -0.45
C PHE A 39 -1.79 23.84 0.83
N THR A 40 -2.53 24.85 1.30
CA THR A 40 -2.21 25.55 2.54
C THR A 40 -2.35 24.60 3.74
N PRO A 41 -1.43 24.59 4.73
CA PRO A 41 -1.54 23.68 5.87
C PRO A 41 -2.90 23.78 6.56
N GLY A 42 -3.58 22.63 6.72
CA GLY A 42 -4.92 22.52 7.33
C GLY A 42 -6.10 22.78 6.40
N GLU A 43 -5.86 23.12 5.12
CA GLU A 43 -6.93 23.34 4.13
C GLU A 43 -7.55 22.02 3.64
N LYS A 44 -6.72 20.99 3.45
CA LYS A 44 -7.11 19.68 2.91
C LYS A 44 -6.38 18.56 3.65
N PHE A 45 -6.82 17.34 3.39
CA PHE A 45 -6.11 16.12 3.77
C PHE A 45 -5.42 15.53 2.54
N LEU A 46 -4.16 15.13 2.74
CA LEU A 46 -3.39 14.29 1.83
C LEU A 46 -2.39 13.52 2.69
N TYR A 47 -2.41 12.20 2.58
CA TYR A 47 -1.47 11.34 3.29
C TYR A 47 -0.04 11.64 2.83
N CYS A 48 0.91 11.73 3.76
CA CYS A 48 2.30 12.05 3.47
C CYS A 48 3.22 11.27 4.41
N ASN A 49 4.03 10.37 3.85
CA ASN A 49 4.94 9.54 4.62
C ASN A 49 6.05 10.37 5.27
N ASN A 50 6.56 11.40 4.57
CA ASN A 50 7.60 12.27 5.13
C ASN A 50 7.17 12.97 6.42
N GLU A 51 5.87 13.24 6.63
CA GLU A 51 5.37 13.81 7.89
C GLU A 51 5.61 12.85 9.07
N TYR A 52 5.40 11.55 8.89
CA TYR A 52 5.70 10.54 9.92
C TYR A 52 7.20 10.40 10.19
N SER A 53 8.04 10.55 9.16
CA SER A 53 9.49 10.57 9.36
C SER A 53 9.97 11.82 10.09
N LEU A 54 9.35 12.98 9.86
CA LEU A 54 9.60 14.18 10.65
C LEU A 54 9.15 14.00 12.11
N LEU A 55 8.01 13.33 12.36
CA LEU A 55 7.57 13.00 13.72
C LEU A 55 8.59 12.09 14.43
N ALA A 56 9.16 11.09 13.75
CA ALA A 56 10.23 10.28 14.31
C ALA A 56 11.45 11.11 14.69
N MET A 57 11.87 12.07 13.85
CA MET A 57 12.97 13.00 14.19
C MET A 57 12.66 13.86 15.42
N ILE A 58 11.39 14.27 15.61
CA ILE A 58 10.97 15.01 16.81
C ILE A 58 11.10 14.13 18.05
N VAL A 59 10.66 12.88 17.98
CA VAL A 59 10.81 11.89 19.08
C VAL A 59 12.29 11.73 19.43
N GLU A 60 13.17 11.55 18.44
CA GLU A 60 14.62 11.42 18.66
C GLU A 60 15.20 12.68 19.32
N LYS A 61 14.81 13.86 18.82
CA LYS A 61 15.30 15.15 19.33
C LYS A 61 14.91 15.40 20.79
N ILE A 62 13.68 15.06 21.16
CA ILE A 62 13.14 15.28 22.51
C ILE A 62 13.65 14.23 23.49
N SER A 63 13.68 12.96 23.08
CA SER A 63 14.06 11.85 23.97
C SER A 63 15.57 11.65 24.11
N GLY A 64 16.35 12.08 23.11
CA GLY A 64 17.78 11.77 23.01
C GLY A 64 18.08 10.32 22.65
N MET A 65 17.06 9.52 22.30
CA MET A 65 17.18 8.13 21.87
C MET A 65 17.06 8.01 20.35
N SER A 66 17.62 6.95 19.75
CA SER A 66 17.23 6.60 18.38
C SER A 66 15.74 6.23 18.34
N PHE A 67 15.07 6.42 17.19
CA PHE A 67 13.65 6.11 17.09
C PHE A 67 13.37 4.61 17.36
N GLY A 68 14.25 3.72 16.90
CA GLY A 68 14.15 2.28 17.18
C GLY A 68 14.25 1.96 18.66
N ASP A 69 15.23 2.55 19.38
CA ASP A 69 15.36 2.33 20.83
C ASP A 69 14.17 2.90 21.60
N TYR A 70 13.62 4.03 21.14
CA TYR A 70 12.43 4.62 21.73
C TYR A 70 11.23 3.70 21.59
N LEU A 71 10.98 3.14 20.39
CA LEU A 71 9.91 2.17 20.16
C LEU A 71 10.10 0.91 21.01
N GLN A 72 11.32 0.36 21.06
CA GLN A 72 11.61 -0.82 21.86
C GLN A 72 11.29 -0.60 23.34
N LYS A 73 11.78 0.50 23.92
CA LYS A 73 11.66 0.81 25.35
C LYS A 73 10.25 1.23 25.76
N ASN A 74 9.57 2.03 24.94
CA ASN A 74 8.32 2.68 25.34
C ASN A 74 7.06 2.02 24.75
N ILE A 75 7.19 1.21 23.69
CA ILE A 75 6.05 0.59 23.01
C ILE A 75 6.16 -0.94 23.06
N PHE A 76 7.19 -1.52 22.45
CA PHE A 76 7.27 -2.97 22.24
C PHE A 76 7.47 -3.74 23.55
N GLN A 77 8.45 -3.35 24.39
CA GLN A 77 8.66 -4.00 25.69
C GLN A 77 7.47 -3.84 26.63
N PRO A 78 6.86 -2.65 26.80
CA PRO A 78 5.67 -2.51 27.63
C PRO A 78 4.47 -3.30 27.11
N ALA A 79 4.26 -3.38 25.79
CA ALA A 79 3.20 -4.21 25.21
C ALA A 79 3.50 -5.72 25.28
N GLY A 80 4.77 -6.11 25.45
CA GLY A 80 5.20 -7.50 25.43
C GLY A 80 5.47 -8.06 24.03
N MET A 81 5.63 -7.18 23.04
CA MET A 81 5.88 -7.51 21.63
C MET A 81 7.36 -7.90 21.43
N ARG A 82 7.65 -9.20 21.46
CA ARG A 82 9.04 -9.71 21.47
C ARG A 82 9.60 -9.99 20.08
N ASP A 83 8.71 -10.16 19.10
CA ASP A 83 9.02 -10.46 17.71
C ASP A 83 8.76 -9.23 16.83
N THR A 84 8.85 -8.04 17.42
CA THR A 84 8.62 -6.75 16.76
C THR A 84 9.85 -5.87 16.87
N PHE A 85 10.29 -5.32 15.75
CA PHE A 85 11.47 -4.46 15.68
C PHE A 85 11.38 -3.47 14.52
N LEU A 86 12.13 -2.38 14.61
CA LEU A 86 12.30 -1.44 13.51
C LEU A 86 13.42 -1.93 12.58
N GLU A 87 13.07 -2.28 11.36
CA GLU A 87 14.03 -2.63 10.32
C GLU A 87 14.50 -1.36 9.60
N THR A 88 15.81 -1.22 9.41
CA THR A 88 16.36 -0.17 8.53
C THR A 88 17.45 -0.79 7.66
N SER A 89 17.75 -0.14 6.54
CA SER A 89 18.92 -0.50 5.71
C SER A 89 20.23 -0.57 6.49
N PHE A 90 20.39 0.22 7.55
CA PHE A 90 21.54 0.16 8.44
C PHE A 90 21.55 -1.14 9.26
N ASN A 91 20.39 -1.55 9.78
CA ASN A 91 20.25 -2.80 10.53
C ASN A 91 20.44 -4.03 9.62
N LYS A 92 19.99 -3.99 8.36
CA LYS A 92 20.23 -5.08 7.38
C LYS A 92 21.71 -5.31 7.06
N LYS A 93 22.55 -4.28 7.13
CA LYS A 93 24.00 -4.46 6.95
C LYS A 93 24.64 -5.23 8.10
N ILE A 94 24.05 -5.15 9.29
CA ILE A 94 24.55 -5.78 10.52
C ILE A 94 23.94 -7.18 10.69
N GLN A 95 22.66 -7.36 10.35
CA GLN A 95 21.95 -8.64 10.33
C GLN A 95 21.29 -8.83 8.96
N PRO A 96 21.96 -9.51 8.01
CA PRO A 96 21.50 -9.61 6.62
C PRO A 96 20.29 -10.53 6.42
N ASP A 97 19.94 -11.35 7.42
CA ASP A 97 18.78 -12.26 7.38
C ASP A 97 17.94 -12.06 8.66
N PRO A 98 17.20 -10.94 8.76
CA PRO A 98 16.28 -10.73 9.86
C PRO A 98 15.13 -11.76 9.76
N PRO A 99 14.48 -12.14 10.88
CA PRO A 99 13.38 -13.10 10.89
C PRO A 99 12.09 -12.48 10.31
N ALA A 100 12.13 -12.11 9.03
CA ALA A 100 11.06 -11.46 8.29
C ALA A 100 10.74 -12.26 7.02
N VAL A 101 9.46 -12.28 6.63
CA VAL A 101 9.03 -12.93 5.40
C VAL A 101 9.54 -12.18 4.17
N LYS A 102 9.88 -12.92 3.11
CA LYS A 102 10.19 -12.32 1.82
C LYS A 102 8.89 -11.88 1.12
N MET A 103 8.95 -10.71 0.51
CA MET A 103 7.85 -10.13 -0.26
C MET A 103 7.91 -10.61 -1.70
N HIS A 104 6.77 -11.00 -2.25
CA HIS A 104 6.67 -11.60 -3.57
C HIS A 104 5.67 -10.85 -4.43
N ILE A 105 5.98 -10.75 -5.72
CA ILE A 105 5.09 -10.15 -6.71
C ILE A 105 5.31 -10.81 -8.07
N LYS A 106 4.27 -10.82 -8.91
CA LYS A 106 4.45 -11.09 -10.33
C LYS A 106 5.05 -9.84 -10.96
N LYS A 107 6.28 -9.94 -11.49
CA LYS A 107 6.95 -8.80 -12.13
C LYS A 107 6.07 -8.23 -13.25
N HIS A 108 5.48 -9.12 -14.04
CA HIS A 108 4.55 -8.78 -15.10
C HIS A 108 3.18 -9.44 -14.85
N PRO A 109 2.24 -8.77 -14.19
CA PRO A 109 1.03 -9.41 -13.64
C PRO A 109 0.14 -10.09 -14.69
N PHE A 110 0.22 -9.66 -15.96
CA PHE A 110 -0.62 -10.13 -17.06
C PHE A 110 0.02 -11.20 -17.95
N TYR A 111 1.30 -11.54 -17.76
CA TYR A 111 1.95 -12.59 -18.56
C TYR A 111 2.98 -13.44 -17.83
N ASP A 112 3.34 -13.08 -16.60
CA ASP A 112 4.10 -13.96 -15.70
C ASP A 112 3.18 -14.92 -14.94
N SER A 113 3.60 -16.18 -14.88
CA SER A 113 2.91 -17.21 -14.10
C SER A 113 3.50 -17.41 -12.70
N LEU A 114 4.75 -17.00 -12.50
CA LEU A 114 5.50 -17.21 -11.27
C LEU A 114 5.67 -15.90 -10.52
N TYR A 115 5.61 -16.00 -9.20
CA TYR A 115 6.00 -14.92 -8.31
C TYR A 115 7.53 -14.87 -8.21
N THR A 116 8.08 -13.67 -8.10
CA THR A 116 9.49 -13.45 -7.77
C THR A 116 9.61 -12.56 -6.54
N THR A 117 10.76 -12.62 -5.87
CA THR A 117 11.06 -11.76 -4.72
C THR A 117 11.23 -10.32 -5.19
N VAL A 118 10.62 -9.38 -4.47
CA VAL A 118 10.65 -7.95 -4.79
C VAL A 118 12.08 -7.39 -4.89
N ASP A 119 12.98 -7.86 -4.04
CA ASP A 119 14.41 -7.50 -4.00
C ASP A 119 15.13 -7.72 -5.35
N SER A 120 14.62 -8.63 -6.19
CA SER A 120 15.18 -8.97 -7.50
C SER A 120 14.68 -8.07 -8.63
N ILE A 121 13.68 -7.21 -8.38
CA ILE A 121 13.00 -6.42 -9.41
C ILE A 121 13.49 -4.98 -9.36
N HIS A 122 14.25 -4.57 -10.39
CA HIS A 122 14.81 -3.23 -10.48
C HIS A 122 13.76 -2.11 -10.43
N GLN A 123 12.57 -2.33 -11.01
CA GLN A 123 11.47 -1.36 -11.03
C GLN A 123 11.06 -0.88 -9.63
N TYR A 124 11.15 -1.76 -8.62
CA TYR A 124 10.76 -1.42 -7.24
C TYR A 124 11.94 -0.96 -6.38
N LYS A 125 13.15 -0.81 -6.96
CA LYS A 125 14.36 -0.37 -6.24
C LYS A 125 14.13 0.95 -5.49
N TYR A 126 13.43 1.89 -6.10
CA TYR A 126 13.17 3.21 -5.51
C TYR A 126 12.48 3.10 -4.15
N THR A 127 11.26 2.56 -4.13
CA THR A 127 10.45 2.44 -2.91
C THR A 127 11.00 1.38 -1.95
N HIS A 128 11.55 0.28 -2.48
CA HIS A 128 11.94 -0.86 -1.67
C HIS A 128 13.36 -0.75 -1.09
N ILE A 129 14.31 -0.21 -1.85
CA ILE A 129 15.73 -0.13 -1.47
C ILE A 129 16.13 1.31 -1.16
N ASN A 130 15.90 2.26 -2.06
CA ASN A 130 16.37 3.63 -1.86
C ASN A 130 15.66 4.31 -0.67
N CYS A 131 14.35 4.08 -0.48
CA CYS A 131 13.59 4.62 0.66
C CYS A 131 13.69 3.79 1.96
N SER A 132 14.47 2.70 1.99
CA SER A 132 14.51 1.77 3.12
C SER A 132 15.23 2.27 4.38
N GLY A 133 15.89 3.44 4.32
CA GLY A 133 16.50 4.08 5.49
C GLY A 133 15.58 5.07 6.20
N LEU A 134 14.38 5.32 5.68
CA LEU A 134 13.38 6.18 6.33
C LEU A 134 12.74 5.44 7.51
N THR A 135 12.45 6.15 8.60
CA THR A 135 11.79 5.61 9.80
C THR A 135 10.56 6.45 10.14
N GLY A 136 9.70 5.99 11.05
CA GLY A 136 8.46 6.68 11.44
C GLY A 136 7.28 6.35 10.53
N GLN A 137 7.47 6.46 9.21
CA GLN A 137 6.44 6.18 8.21
C GLN A 137 6.12 4.69 7.98
N GLY A 138 6.95 3.79 8.53
CA GLY A 138 6.85 2.35 8.30
C GLY A 138 8.11 1.62 8.77
N ASN A 139 8.39 0.48 8.15
CA ASN A 139 9.52 -0.41 8.44
C ASN A 139 9.53 -1.08 9.83
N VAL A 140 8.44 -1.00 10.58
CA VAL A 140 8.25 -1.90 11.72
C VAL A 140 7.91 -3.28 11.18
N ILE A 141 8.71 -4.28 11.57
CA ILE A 141 8.44 -5.70 11.33
C ILE A 141 7.77 -6.25 12.59
N SER A 142 6.71 -7.02 12.42
CA SER A 142 5.92 -7.57 13.53
C SER A 142 5.25 -8.88 13.13
N THR A 143 4.54 -9.49 14.06
CA THR A 143 3.68 -10.67 13.85
C THR A 143 2.23 -10.33 14.18
N VAL A 144 1.29 -11.13 13.68
CA VAL A 144 -0.13 -10.97 14.05
C VAL A 144 -0.35 -11.14 15.56
N THR A 145 0.47 -11.97 16.21
CA THR A 145 0.44 -12.19 17.66
C THR A 145 0.91 -10.95 18.42
N ASP A 146 2.01 -10.34 17.99
CA ASP A 146 2.52 -9.12 18.62
C ASP A 146 1.59 -7.93 18.40
N LEU A 147 0.98 -7.78 17.22
CA LEU A 147 -0.04 -6.75 17.00
C LEU A 147 -1.30 -6.97 17.86
N GLN A 148 -1.63 -8.22 18.20
CA GLN A 148 -2.69 -8.49 19.19
C GLN A 148 -2.28 -8.05 20.61
N LEU A 149 -0.99 -8.15 20.96
CA LEU A 149 -0.47 -7.63 22.23
C LEU A 149 -0.47 -6.10 22.25
N PHE A 150 -0.09 -5.47 21.14
CA PHE A 150 -0.21 -4.02 20.95
C PHE A 150 -1.63 -3.54 21.18
N ASP A 151 -2.61 -4.17 20.52
CA ASP A 151 -4.04 -3.87 20.66
C ASP A 151 -4.48 -3.87 22.13
N LYS A 152 -4.19 -4.98 22.83
CA LYS A 152 -4.53 -5.13 24.25
C LYS A 152 -3.87 -4.06 25.11
N ALA A 153 -2.59 -3.78 24.89
CA ALA A 153 -1.84 -2.79 25.66
C ALA A 153 -2.33 -1.36 25.40
N TRP A 154 -2.63 -1.03 24.14
CA TRP A 154 -3.17 0.26 23.75
C TRP A 154 -4.54 0.51 24.38
N PHE A 155 -5.51 -0.35 24.12
CA PHE A 155 -6.89 -0.17 24.59
C PHE A 155 -7.08 -0.39 26.10
N ALA A 156 -6.10 -0.99 26.79
CA ALA A 156 -6.05 -1.03 28.25
C ALA A 156 -5.43 0.24 28.88
N GLY A 157 -5.00 1.22 28.09
CA GLY A 157 -4.35 2.44 28.58
C GLY A 157 -2.93 2.21 29.14
N LYS A 158 -2.26 1.13 28.73
CA LYS A 158 -0.90 0.79 29.19
C LYS A 158 0.16 1.63 28.48
N LEU A 159 -0.08 1.98 27.22
CA LEU A 159 0.88 2.68 26.37
C LEU A 159 0.69 4.21 26.38
N LEU A 160 -0.56 4.66 26.50
CA LEU A 160 -0.92 6.07 26.50
C LEU A 160 -2.00 6.35 27.54
N SER A 161 -2.07 7.60 27.99
CA SER A 161 -3.17 8.08 28.82
C SER A 161 -4.50 8.04 28.04
N GLN A 162 -5.62 7.91 28.75
CA GLN A 162 -6.95 7.92 28.13
C GLN A 162 -7.21 9.19 27.30
N VAL A 163 -6.71 10.34 27.76
CA VAL A 163 -6.87 11.63 27.06
C VAL A 163 -6.10 11.61 25.74
N SER A 164 -4.84 11.17 25.76
CA SER A 164 -4.01 11.06 24.55
C SER A 164 -4.57 10.03 23.57
N MET A 165 -5.14 8.93 24.06
CA MET A 165 -5.81 7.95 23.20
C MET A 165 -7.06 8.54 22.55
N GLN A 166 -7.90 9.26 23.30
CA GLN A 166 -9.08 9.92 22.74
C GLN A 166 -8.71 10.95 21.68
N GLU A 167 -7.65 11.72 21.91
CA GLU A 167 -7.11 12.64 20.91
C GLU A 167 -6.63 11.90 19.65
N ALA A 168 -5.87 10.82 19.81
CA ALA A 168 -5.36 10.05 18.68
C ALA A 168 -6.47 9.44 17.81
N LEU A 169 -7.58 9.02 18.44
CA LEU A 169 -8.74 8.43 17.77
C LEU A 169 -9.82 9.45 17.39
N SER A 170 -9.54 10.74 17.50
CA SER A 170 -10.45 11.80 17.09
C SER A 170 -10.22 12.18 15.63
N PRO A 171 -11.29 12.30 14.81
CA PRO A 171 -11.17 12.80 13.45
C PRO A 171 -10.54 14.19 13.41
N MET A 172 -9.57 14.38 12.52
CA MET A 172 -8.96 15.69 12.33
C MET A 172 -9.95 16.72 11.77
N LYS A 173 -9.79 17.97 12.21
CA LYS A 173 -10.54 19.13 11.70
C LYS A 173 -9.67 19.96 10.78
N LEU A 174 -10.24 20.40 9.68
CA LEU A 174 -9.66 21.36 8.75
C LEU A 174 -9.79 22.78 9.31
N ASN A 175 -9.06 23.73 8.71
CA ASN A 175 -9.07 25.14 9.14
C ASN A 175 -10.45 25.80 9.04
N ASN A 176 -11.34 25.28 8.20
CA ASN A 176 -12.73 25.74 8.07
C ASN A 176 -13.65 25.18 9.17
N GLY A 177 -13.14 24.33 10.08
CA GLY A 177 -13.89 23.69 11.16
C GLY A 177 -14.54 22.36 10.80
N GLU A 178 -14.52 21.96 9.52
CA GLU A 178 -15.08 20.68 9.06
C GLU A 178 -14.16 19.52 9.38
N VAL A 179 -14.74 18.32 9.51
CA VAL A 179 -13.99 17.07 9.66
C VAL A 179 -13.65 16.53 8.27
N PHE A 180 -12.42 16.04 8.09
CA PHE A 180 -12.07 15.32 6.87
C PHE A 180 -12.82 13.98 6.81
N ILE A 181 -13.56 13.75 5.72
CA ILE A 181 -14.29 12.52 5.46
C ILE A 181 -14.02 12.07 4.01
N SER A 182 -13.59 10.83 3.86
CA SER A 182 -13.49 10.11 2.60
C SER A 182 -14.63 9.10 2.48
N LYS A 183 -15.24 9.02 1.30
CA LYS A 183 -16.16 7.92 0.95
C LYS A 183 -15.43 6.65 0.52
N HIS A 184 -14.12 6.75 0.30
CA HIS A 184 -13.24 5.63 0.02
C HIS A 184 -12.51 5.23 1.30
N MET A 185 -12.72 3.99 1.73
CA MET A 185 -11.97 3.37 2.83
C MET A 185 -10.80 2.63 2.20
N ASP A 186 -9.57 2.98 2.60
CA ASP A 186 -8.40 2.28 2.09
C ASP A 186 -8.38 0.83 2.62
N THR A 187 -7.85 -0.09 1.82
CA THR A 187 -7.77 -1.54 2.08
C THR A 187 -9.08 -2.32 2.18
N ILE A 188 -10.14 -1.83 2.84
CA ILE A 188 -11.41 -2.57 3.01
C ILE A 188 -12.50 -2.13 2.02
N GLU A 189 -13.26 -3.08 1.49
CA GLU A 189 -14.43 -2.79 0.66
C GLU A 189 -15.69 -2.62 1.52
N GLY A 190 -16.66 -1.82 1.05
CA GLY A 190 -17.98 -1.72 1.66
C GLY A 190 -18.52 -0.30 1.73
N GLU A 191 -19.69 -0.18 2.34
CA GLU A 191 -20.31 1.12 2.66
C GLU A 191 -19.68 1.76 3.91
N GLY A 192 -19.77 3.08 3.98
CA GLY A 192 -19.30 3.85 5.11
C GLY A 192 -18.38 4.97 4.70
N THR A 193 -17.68 5.51 5.69
CA THR A 193 -16.73 6.60 5.51
C THR A 193 -15.47 6.37 6.32
N MET A 194 -14.37 6.94 5.83
CA MET A 194 -13.11 7.00 6.56
C MET A 194 -12.78 8.45 6.91
N SER A 195 -12.35 8.68 8.14
CA SER A 195 -11.67 9.88 8.60
C SER A 195 -10.27 9.51 9.09
N TYR A 196 -9.46 10.51 9.43
CA TYR A 196 -8.09 10.29 9.87
C TYR A 196 -7.81 11.01 11.19
N GLY A 197 -7.17 10.32 12.13
CA GLY A 197 -6.72 10.82 13.43
C GLY A 197 -5.19 10.94 13.51
N LEU A 198 -4.60 10.76 14.69
CA LEU A 198 -3.13 10.78 14.83
C LEU A 198 -2.54 9.39 14.54
N GLY A 199 -2.30 9.09 13.26
CA GLY A 199 -1.78 7.78 12.84
C GLY A 199 -2.85 6.68 12.78
N TRP A 200 -4.13 7.05 12.81
CA TRP A 200 -5.26 6.14 12.84
C TRP A 200 -6.26 6.49 11.75
N GLU A 201 -6.58 5.52 10.90
CA GLU A 201 -7.78 5.57 10.09
C GLU A 201 -8.98 5.26 10.99
N ILE A 202 -10.05 6.05 10.85
CA ILE A 202 -11.26 5.94 11.63
C ILE A 202 -12.38 5.61 10.66
N PHE A 203 -12.87 4.38 10.74
CA PHE A 203 -13.91 3.87 9.86
C PHE A 203 -15.27 3.95 10.56
N ASP A 204 -16.23 4.53 9.87
CA ASP A 204 -17.64 4.56 10.27
C ASP A 204 -18.46 3.78 9.25
N GLN A 205 -18.75 2.52 9.58
CA GLN A 205 -19.50 1.61 8.74
C GLN A 205 -20.91 1.38 9.33
N PRO A 206 -21.99 1.58 8.55
CA PRO A 206 -23.36 1.38 9.06
C PRO A 206 -23.61 -0.03 9.61
N THR A 207 -23.12 -1.07 8.93
CA THR A 207 -23.28 -2.49 9.31
C THR A 207 -22.34 -2.92 10.43
N HIS A 208 -21.07 -2.52 10.37
CA HIS A 208 -20.04 -3.03 11.28
C HIS A 208 -19.80 -2.14 12.51
N GLY A 209 -20.27 -0.88 12.47
CA GLY A 209 -20.07 0.14 13.48
C GLY A 209 -18.76 0.91 13.30
N ARG A 210 -18.35 1.64 14.35
CA ARG A 210 -17.09 2.39 14.35
C ARG A 210 -15.90 1.51 14.69
N SER A 211 -14.86 1.61 13.88
CA SER A 211 -13.57 0.95 14.07
C SER A 211 -12.41 1.89 13.78
N VAL A 212 -11.24 1.55 14.31
CA VAL A 212 -10.00 2.29 14.09
C VAL A 212 -8.91 1.33 13.65
N GLY A 213 -8.07 1.73 12.72
CA GLY A 213 -7.09 0.85 12.13
C GLY A 213 -6.07 1.57 11.28
N HIS A 214 -5.31 0.79 10.51
CA HIS A 214 -4.46 1.32 9.46
C HIS A 214 -4.07 0.21 8.47
N GLY A 215 -4.09 0.53 7.18
CA GLY A 215 -3.47 -0.30 6.14
C GLY A 215 -1.96 -0.17 6.06
N GLY A 216 -1.29 -1.17 5.51
CA GLY A 216 0.13 -1.11 5.19
C GLY A 216 0.37 -1.71 3.83
N PHE A 217 1.13 -1.02 2.99
CA PHE A 217 1.44 -1.49 1.66
C PHE A 217 2.91 -1.25 1.30
N LYS A 218 3.50 -2.29 0.72
CA LYS A 218 4.67 -2.23 -0.14
C LYS A 218 4.44 -3.15 -1.32
N PHE A 219 5.12 -2.94 -2.43
CA PHE A 219 5.10 -3.93 -3.51
C PHE A 219 5.47 -5.31 -2.95
N GLY A 220 4.57 -6.28 -3.11
CA GLY A 220 4.68 -7.64 -2.59
C GLY A 220 4.37 -7.82 -1.09
N LEU A 221 3.76 -6.85 -0.42
CA LEU A 221 3.29 -6.98 0.96
C LEU A 221 2.09 -6.07 1.24
N ALA A 222 1.01 -6.65 1.74
CA ALA A 222 -0.10 -5.91 2.32
C ALA A 222 -0.29 -6.33 3.77
N THR A 223 -0.58 -5.36 4.63
CA THR A 223 -0.93 -5.58 6.03
C THR A 223 -2.18 -4.78 6.38
N PHE A 224 -2.96 -5.29 7.31
CA PHE A 224 -4.11 -4.56 7.84
C PHE A 224 -4.31 -4.89 9.31
N TYR A 225 -4.59 -3.84 10.08
CA TYR A 225 -4.98 -3.93 11.48
C TYR A 225 -6.24 -3.07 11.66
N ILE A 226 -7.27 -3.64 12.28
CA ILE A 226 -8.50 -2.91 12.61
C ILE A 226 -9.07 -3.38 13.94
N HIS A 227 -9.52 -2.43 14.77
CA HIS A 227 -10.16 -2.64 16.06
C HIS A 227 -11.56 -2.02 16.07
N HIS A 228 -12.58 -2.84 16.32
CA HIS A 228 -13.97 -2.39 16.51
C HIS A 228 -14.19 -1.91 17.95
N LEU A 229 -14.45 -0.61 18.13
CA LEU A 229 -14.48 0.03 19.45
C LEU A 229 -15.59 -0.51 20.36
N ALA A 230 -16.79 -0.68 19.82
CA ALA A 230 -17.95 -1.15 20.58
C ALA A 230 -17.89 -2.66 20.86
N LYS A 231 -17.50 -3.44 19.85
CA LYS A 231 -17.47 -4.91 19.91
C LYS A 231 -16.21 -5.45 20.60
N ARG A 232 -15.15 -4.63 20.74
CA ARG A 232 -13.82 -5.03 21.24
C ARG A 232 -13.28 -6.23 20.48
N GLN A 233 -13.41 -6.17 19.16
CA GLN A 233 -12.96 -7.20 18.22
C GLN A 233 -11.85 -6.63 17.35
N THR A 234 -10.82 -7.43 17.11
CA THR A 234 -9.66 -7.01 16.32
C THR A 234 -9.44 -7.99 15.19
N LEU A 235 -9.24 -7.47 13.98
CA LEU A 235 -8.84 -8.25 12.81
C LEU A 235 -7.43 -7.79 12.39
N ILE A 236 -6.56 -8.76 12.18
CA ILE A 236 -5.15 -8.54 11.81
C ILE A 236 -4.81 -9.51 10.69
N ALA A 237 -4.26 -9.00 9.59
CA ALA A 237 -3.93 -9.83 8.43
C ALA A 237 -2.71 -9.30 7.70
N PHE A 238 -1.83 -10.21 7.29
CA PHE A 238 -0.66 -9.95 6.47
C PHE A 238 -0.69 -10.87 5.25
N ASP A 239 -0.28 -10.35 4.10
CA ASP A 239 -0.13 -11.11 2.85
C ASP A 239 1.17 -10.66 2.17
N ASN A 240 2.09 -11.61 1.94
CA ASN A 240 3.39 -11.37 1.32
C ASN A 240 3.39 -11.62 -0.20
N ALA A 241 2.20 -11.72 -0.80
CA ALA A 241 1.96 -11.81 -2.23
C ALA A 241 0.56 -11.25 -2.58
N PRO A 242 0.19 -10.06 -2.06
CA PRO A 242 -1.20 -9.60 -2.10
C PRO A 242 -1.71 -9.44 -3.52
N ASN A 243 -2.98 -9.78 -3.70
CA ASN A 243 -3.72 -9.54 -4.93
C ASN A 243 -4.96 -8.67 -4.65
N SER A 244 -5.79 -8.44 -5.66
CA SER A 244 -6.99 -7.60 -5.57
C SER A 244 -8.03 -8.10 -4.55
N GLU A 245 -7.94 -9.33 -4.08
CA GLU A 245 -8.89 -9.92 -3.13
C GLU A 245 -8.54 -9.67 -1.68
N PHE A 246 -7.34 -9.16 -1.35
CA PHE A 246 -6.90 -8.96 0.04
C PHE A 246 -7.94 -8.17 0.84
N GLY A 247 -8.37 -7.02 0.33
CA GLY A 247 -9.41 -6.20 0.97
C GLY A 247 -10.76 -6.89 1.13
N ARG A 248 -11.16 -7.70 0.15
CA ARG A 248 -12.43 -8.43 0.16
C ARG A 248 -12.45 -9.55 1.17
N ILE A 249 -11.33 -10.22 1.35
CA ILE A 249 -11.14 -11.24 2.39
C ILE A 249 -11.33 -10.57 3.75
N LEU A 250 -10.77 -9.37 3.96
CA LEU A 250 -10.92 -8.63 5.21
C LEU A 250 -12.35 -8.18 5.46
N THR A 251 -13.01 -7.59 4.46
CA THR A 251 -14.44 -7.24 4.58
C THR A 251 -15.30 -8.47 4.86
N SER A 252 -15.05 -9.58 4.18
CA SER A 252 -15.78 -10.83 4.41
C SER A 252 -15.57 -11.37 5.83
N ALA A 253 -14.35 -11.26 6.37
CA ALA A 253 -14.07 -11.63 7.75
C ALA A 253 -14.84 -10.73 8.75
N GLN A 254 -14.94 -9.43 8.49
CA GLN A 254 -15.74 -8.51 9.32
C GLN A 254 -17.24 -8.84 9.28
N SER A 255 -17.77 -9.17 8.10
CA SER A 255 -19.17 -9.60 7.94
C SER A 255 -19.43 -10.87 8.75
N LEU A 256 -18.55 -11.87 8.64
CA LEU A 256 -18.67 -13.11 9.41
C LEU A 256 -18.61 -12.87 10.93
N LEU A 257 -17.71 -12.00 11.40
CA LEU A 257 -17.62 -11.62 12.82
C LEU A 257 -18.87 -10.86 13.32
N SER A 258 -19.62 -10.24 12.40
CA SER A 258 -20.87 -9.55 12.67
C SER A 258 -22.12 -10.43 12.46
N GLY A 259 -21.94 -11.71 12.12
CA GLY A 259 -23.05 -12.64 11.86
C GLY A 259 -23.71 -12.47 10.49
N GLU A 260 -23.07 -11.75 9.58
CA GLU A 260 -23.51 -11.52 8.21
C GLU A 260 -22.88 -12.52 7.23
N GLN A 261 -23.43 -12.58 6.01
CA GLN A 261 -22.84 -13.37 4.94
C GLN A 261 -21.57 -12.69 4.42
N PRO A 262 -20.52 -13.46 4.05
CA PRO A 262 -19.33 -12.89 3.42
C PRO A 262 -19.67 -12.32 2.04
N LEU A 263 -18.76 -11.51 1.49
CA LEU A 263 -18.92 -11.01 0.13
C LEU A 263 -18.92 -12.20 -0.86
N PRO A 264 -19.69 -12.12 -1.97
CA PRO A 264 -19.66 -13.14 -3.00
C PRO A 264 -18.25 -13.36 -3.56
N LEU A 265 -17.86 -14.61 -3.81
CA LEU A 265 -16.57 -14.91 -4.40
C LEU A 265 -16.47 -14.33 -5.82
N ARG A 266 -15.35 -13.67 -6.13
CA ARG A 266 -15.02 -13.28 -7.50
C ARG A 266 -14.37 -14.46 -8.21
N ASN A 267 -15.20 -15.34 -8.77
CA ASN A 267 -14.74 -16.53 -9.52
C ASN A 267 -14.46 -16.24 -10.99
N LYS A 268 -14.49 -14.97 -11.42
CA LYS A 268 -14.25 -14.59 -12.80
C LYS A 268 -12.78 -14.37 -13.06
N HIS A 269 -12.31 -14.83 -14.21
CA HIS A 269 -10.93 -14.68 -14.63
C HIS A 269 -10.75 -13.47 -15.57
N SER A 270 -9.63 -12.77 -15.43
CA SER A 270 -9.24 -11.68 -16.34
C SER A 270 -8.96 -12.24 -17.74
N VAL A 271 -9.75 -11.80 -18.73
CA VAL A 271 -9.45 -12.09 -20.14
C VAL A 271 -8.11 -11.48 -20.55
N VAL A 272 -7.76 -10.32 -20.00
CA VAL A 272 -6.50 -9.62 -20.29
C VAL A 272 -5.29 -10.44 -19.82
N SER A 273 -5.38 -11.09 -18.66
CA SER A 273 -4.30 -11.95 -18.17
C SER A 273 -4.11 -13.20 -19.05
N LEU A 274 -5.20 -13.78 -19.55
CA LEU A 274 -5.10 -14.88 -20.51
C LEU A 274 -4.50 -14.39 -21.84
N TYR A 275 -5.02 -13.28 -22.37
CA TYR A 275 -4.55 -12.63 -23.60
C TYR A 275 -3.06 -12.29 -23.53
N GLY A 276 -2.61 -11.56 -22.49
CA GLY A 276 -1.21 -11.15 -22.32
C GLY A 276 -0.27 -12.35 -22.22
N SER A 277 -0.64 -13.36 -21.43
CA SER A 277 0.18 -14.56 -21.29
C SER A 277 0.35 -15.33 -22.60
N THR A 278 -0.71 -15.42 -23.42
CA THR A 278 -0.68 -16.04 -24.74
C THR A 278 0.06 -15.18 -25.75
N LEU A 279 -0.11 -13.85 -25.70
CA LEU A 279 0.58 -12.90 -26.58
C LEU A 279 2.10 -13.03 -26.47
N VAL A 280 2.62 -13.14 -25.25
CA VAL A 280 4.07 -13.26 -25.02
C VAL A 280 4.59 -14.66 -25.35
N LYS A 281 3.80 -15.73 -25.12
CA LYS A 281 4.24 -17.13 -25.30
C LYS A 281 4.05 -17.65 -26.73
N SER A 282 2.98 -17.24 -27.39
CA SER A 282 2.47 -17.85 -28.61
C SER A 282 2.35 -16.86 -29.77
N GLY A 283 2.29 -15.56 -29.50
CA GLY A 283 2.21 -14.53 -30.52
C GLY A 283 0.83 -13.90 -30.66
N ILE A 284 0.71 -12.98 -31.61
CA ILE A 284 -0.47 -12.11 -31.79
C ILE A 284 -1.70 -12.92 -32.22
N ASP A 285 -1.57 -13.81 -33.19
CA ASP A 285 -2.71 -14.51 -33.79
C ASP A 285 -3.43 -15.39 -32.76
N GLU A 286 -2.69 -16.20 -32.01
CA GLU A 286 -3.21 -17.06 -30.94
C GLU A 286 -3.83 -16.23 -29.81
N ALA A 287 -3.22 -15.11 -29.45
CA ALA A 287 -3.74 -14.23 -28.42
C ALA A 287 -5.07 -13.59 -28.83
N ILE A 288 -5.20 -13.14 -30.08
CA ILE A 288 -6.46 -12.59 -30.62
C ILE A 288 -7.55 -13.66 -30.68
N VAL A 289 -7.21 -14.90 -31.05
CA VAL A 289 -8.17 -16.02 -30.99
C VAL A 289 -8.66 -16.25 -29.56
N LEU A 290 -7.74 -16.28 -28.58
CA LEU A 290 -8.10 -16.43 -27.17
C LEU A 290 -9.00 -15.28 -26.72
N LEU A 291 -8.62 -14.04 -26.99
CA LEU A 291 -9.38 -12.86 -26.62
C LEU A 291 -10.81 -12.93 -27.17
N ASN A 292 -10.97 -13.21 -28.47
CA ASN A 292 -12.29 -13.31 -29.09
C ASN A 292 -13.11 -14.50 -28.56
N THR A 293 -12.47 -15.58 -28.13
CA THR A 293 -13.14 -16.73 -27.52
C THR A 293 -13.74 -16.40 -26.15
N HIS A 294 -13.06 -15.56 -25.36
CA HIS A 294 -13.42 -15.34 -23.94
C HIS A 294 -14.03 -13.96 -23.64
N LYS A 295 -13.84 -12.95 -24.50
CA LYS A 295 -14.31 -11.57 -24.23
C LYS A 295 -15.81 -11.45 -23.98
N ASP A 296 -16.61 -12.33 -24.58
CA ASP A 296 -18.06 -12.33 -24.46
C ASP A 296 -18.58 -13.34 -23.39
N ASP A 297 -17.71 -14.18 -22.82
CA ASP A 297 -18.05 -15.07 -21.69
C ASP A 297 -18.05 -14.31 -20.36
N THR A 298 -19.13 -13.61 -20.11
CA THR A 298 -19.32 -12.87 -18.85
C THR A 298 -19.59 -13.76 -17.63
N ALA A 299 -19.82 -15.07 -17.80
CA ALA A 299 -20.09 -15.97 -16.69
C ALA A 299 -18.78 -16.38 -15.99
N GLY A 300 -17.78 -16.78 -16.77
CA GLY A 300 -16.47 -17.19 -16.28
C GLY A 300 -15.40 -16.09 -16.31
N HIS A 301 -15.62 -15.00 -17.05
CA HIS A 301 -14.57 -14.02 -17.30
C HIS A 301 -15.03 -12.56 -17.17
N TYR A 302 -14.06 -11.67 -17.03
CA TYR A 302 -14.26 -10.24 -17.14
C TYR A 302 -13.19 -9.61 -18.02
N LEU A 303 -13.56 -8.52 -18.69
CA LEU A 303 -12.68 -7.71 -19.51
C LEU A 303 -12.57 -6.33 -18.88
N SER A 304 -11.34 -5.80 -18.79
CA SER A 304 -11.05 -4.53 -18.14
C SER A 304 -10.15 -3.67 -19.03
N GLU A 305 -10.63 -2.47 -19.36
CA GLU A 305 -9.83 -1.48 -20.09
C GLU A 305 -8.57 -1.10 -19.31
N TRP A 306 -8.71 -0.91 -17.99
CA TRP A 306 -7.59 -0.60 -17.12
C TRP A 306 -6.52 -1.69 -17.17
N GLU A 307 -6.91 -2.97 -17.13
CA GLU A 307 -5.95 -4.06 -17.25
C GLU A 307 -5.28 -4.07 -18.63
N MET A 308 -6.04 -3.78 -19.71
CA MET A 308 -5.49 -3.76 -21.06
C MET A 308 -4.43 -2.67 -21.23
N ASN A 309 -4.70 -1.46 -20.75
CA ASN A 309 -3.73 -0.37 -20.78
C ASN A 309 -2.50 -0.70 -19.92
N ASN A 310 -2.70 -1.28 -18.73
CA ASN A 310 -1.57 -1.67 -17.88
C ASN A 310 -0.73 -2.79 -18.50
N LEU A 311 -1.33 -3.75 -19.20
CA LEU A 311 -0.59 -4.74 -19.98
C LEU A 311 0.26 -4.06 -21.08
N GLY A 312 -0.32 -3.10 -21.81
CA GLY A 312 0.40 -2.36 -22.85
C GLY A 312 1.58 -1.58 -22.29
N TYR A 313 1.38 -0.82 -21.20
CA TYR A 313 2.45 -0.07 -20.55
C TYR A 313 3.51 -0.97 -19.92
N ASP A 314 3.12 -2.09 -19.33
CA ASP A 314 4.07 -3.04 -18.75
C ASP A 314 4.94 -3.68 -19.83
N LEU A 315 4.34 -4.06 -20.98
CA LEU A 315 5.08 -4.49 -22.16
C LEU A 315 5.99 -3.37 -22.68
N PHE A 316 5.54 -2.11 -22.72
CA PHE A 316 6.31 -1.01 -23.31
C PHE A 316 7.50 -0.57 -22.45
N TYR A 317 7.29 -0.37 -21.15
CA TYR A 317 8.25 0.24 -20.23
C TYR A 317 9.04 -0.77 -19.39
N ASN A 318 8.44 -1.88 -18.96
CA ASN A 318 9.03 -2.75 -17.93
C ASN A 318 9.58 -4.07 -18.49
N SER A 319 9.11 -4.47 -19.68
CA SER A 319 9.59 -5.65 -20.39
C SER A 319 10.93 -5.42 -21.09
N SER A 320 11.71 -6.49 -21.23
CA SER A 320 13.08 -6.44 -21.78
C SER A 320 13.38 -7.48 -22.86
N PHE A 321 12.40 -8.30 -23.26
CA PHE A 321 12.59 -9.30 -24.32
C PHE A 321 12.44 -8.68 -25.71
N THR A 322 13.15 -9.18 -26.71
CA THR A 322 13.09 -8.65 -28.08
C THR A 322 11.65 -8.67 -28.63
N GLY A 323 11.19 -7.56 -29.19
CA GLY A 323 9.85 -7.43 -29.78
C GLY A 323 8.75 -6.99 -28.82
N HIS A 324 9.05 -6.80 -27.52
CA HIS A 324 8.06 -6.37 -26.51
C HIS A 324 7.28 -5.09 -26.89
N LYS A 325 7.94 -4.11 -27.53
CA LYS A 325 7.28 -2.87 -27.99
C LYS A 325 6.29 -3.08 -29.12
N ILE A 326 6.51 -4.08 -29.97
CA ILE A 326 5.55 -4.44 -31.04
C ILE A 326 4.31 -5.05 -30.40
N LEU A 327 4.49 -5.92 -29.41
CA LEU A 327 3.37 -6.49 -28.65
C LEU A 327 2.61 -5.39 -27.90
N ALA A 328 3.31 -4.44 -27.27
CA ALA A 328 2.69 -3.29 -26.61
C ALA A 328 1.81 -2.47 -27.57
N LEU A 329 2.32 -2.14 -28.76
CA LEU A 329 1.55 -1.42 -29.78
C LEU A 329 0.30 -2.19 -30.21
N GLU A 330 0.40 -3.51 -30.36
CA GLU A 330 -0.77 -4.35 -30.68
C GLU A 330 -1.77 -4.35 -29.52
N VAL A 331 -1.33 -4.41 -28.27
CA VAL A 331 -2.21 -4.30 -27.10
C VAL A 331 -2.98 -2.99 -27.09
N PHE A 332 -2.30 -1.86 -27.28
CA PHE A 332 -2.96 -0.55 -27.32
C PHE A 332 -3.94 -0.43 -28.48
N LYS A 333 -3.57 -0.92 -29.67
CA LYS A 333 -4.49 -0.99 -30.81
C LYS A 333 -5.73 -1.81 -30.49
N VAL A 334 -5.56 -3.01 -29.92
CA VAL A 334 -6.66 -3.88 -29.49
C VAL A 334 -7.52 -3.18 -28.44
N ALA A 335 -6.93 -2.42 -27.51
CA ALA A 335 -7.67 -1.63 -26.53
C ALA A 335 -8.62 -0.62 -27.21
N THR A 336 -8.16 0.10 -28.25
CA THR A 336 -9.04 1.04 -28.98
C THR A 336 -10.19 0.33 -29.72
N LEU A 337 -10.02 -0.94 -30.11
CA LEU A 337 -11.08 -1.72 -30.74
C LEU A 337 -12.08 -2.27 -29.73
N LEU A 338 -11.62 -2.67 -28.54
CA LEU A 338 -12.46 -3.15 -27.46
C LEU A 338 -13.23 -2.02 -26.76
N PHE A 339 -12.65 -0.82 -26.71
CA PHE A 339 -13.17 0.34 -25.98
C PHE A 339 -13.18 1.60 -26.86
N PRO A 340 -13.96 1.61 -27.97
CA PRO A 340 -13.91 2.67 -28.99
C PRO A 340 -14.41 4.04 -28.51
N ASP A 341 -15.10 4.10 -27.37
CA ASP A 341 -15.59 5.35 -26.78
C ASP A 341 -14.69 5.86 -25.65
N SER A 342 -13.62 5.12 -25.30
CA SER A 342 -12.74 5.51 -24.20
C SER A 342 -11.58 6.39 -24.68
N PHE A 343 -11.59 7.65 -24.25
CA PHE A 343 -10.45 8.54 -24.47
C PHE A 343 -9.13 7.95 -23.94
N ASN A 344 -9.18 7.19 -22.85
CA ASN A 344 -8.01 6.62 -22.18
C ASN A 344 -7.39 5.48 -22.99
N ALA A 345 -8.19 4.73 -23.76
CA ALA A 345 -7.67 3.77 -24.73
C ALA A 345 -6.89 4.46 -25.87
N TYR A 346 -7.39 5.60 -26.37
CA TYR A 346 -6.72 6.37 -27.42
C TYR A 346 -5.52 7.18 -26.94
N ASP A 347 -5.53 7.69 -25.70
CA ASP A 347 -4.39 8.39 -25.11
C ASP A 347 -3.19 7.43 -24.91
N SER A 348 -3.47 6.14 -24.73
CA SER A 348 -2.45 5.10 -24.56
C SER A 348 -1.83 4.60 -25.87
N TYR A 349 -2.53 4.70 -27.01
CA TYR A 349 -2.10 4.24 -28.33
C TYR A 349 -1.33 5.32 -29.10
#